data_AF-A0A7Y4ZCT7-F1
#
_entry.id   AF-A0A7Y4ZCT7-F1
#
_cell.length_a   1.000
_cell.length_b   1.000
_cell.length_c   1.000
_cell.angle_alpha   90.00
_cell.angle_beta   90.00
_cell.angle_gamma   90.00
#
_symmetry.space_group_name_H-M   'P 1'
#
loop_
_entity.id
_entity.type
_entity.pdbx_description
1 polymer ?
#
loop_
_entity_poly.entity_id
_entity_poly.type
_entity_poly.pdbx_seq_one_letter_code
_entity_poly.pdbx_strand_id
1 'polypeptide(L)'
;LAAQFNRDGHKIVGHKTYVFLGDGCLMEGISHEACSLAGTLGLGNLIAFWDDNGISIDGHVEGWFTDNTPKRFEAYGWHVIADVDGHDANAVAKAIEMAKAMTDKPTMICCKTTIGFGSPNKAGTHACHGAALGDAEVNLTKAALGWDHGPFEIPANVYAGWDAKAKGTKAEKEWNDKFAAYKSAFPELAAEFERRMNGDLPKNWAADADKFVSAVNDEAKTTATRLSSLASIEGYAKLLPEIFGGSADLGCSNMTEWSTHKPMRANKPDANYVNYGVREFGMSAIMNGIALHGGLIPFGATFLMFSEYARNAVRMSSLMGIRTIFVYTHDSIGLGEDGPTHQPIEQTATLRMIPNMHVWRPCDAVETAACWRAAIERKDGPSVLVFSRQNLPHVPRTADQVNAIYRGGYVLKDSSGTPDAIIIATGSEVELALKAADELAAKGKKIRVVSMPSTNLFDAQDEAYRESVLPSAVTKRVAVEAGVTDGWWKYVGTNGKIVGLDRFGESAPAGQLFKEFGFTVENVIKHVEAVL
;
A
#
# COMPACT_ATOMS: atom_id res chain seq x y z
N LEU A 1 10.63 -2.73 -16.00
CA LEU A 1 11.85 -1.90 -16.24
C LEU A 1 12.74 -2.43 -17.36
N ALA A 2 13.33 -3.63 -17.27
CA ALA A 2 14.21 -4.16 -18.32
C ALA A 2 13.58 -4.14 -19.73
N ALA A 3 12.32 -4.55 -19.86
CA ALA A 3 11.60 -4.50 -21.14
C ALA A 3 11.41 -3.06 -21.69
N GLN A 4 11.33 -2.06 -20.82
CA GLN A 4 11.16 -0.66 -21.21
C GLN A 4 12.49 0.01 -21.57
N PHE A 5 13.58 -0.32 -20.87
CA PHE A 5 14.83 0.42 -20.93
C PHE A 5 16.00 -0.31 -21.62
N ASN A 6 16.10 -1.64 -21.51
CA ASN A 6 17.18 -2.35 -22.21
C ASN A 6 17.00 -2.24 -23.73
N ARG A 7 18.10 -2.11 -24.45
CA ARG A 7 18.17 -2.03 -25.91
C ARG A 7 19.27 -2.95 -26.43
N ASP A 8 19.29 -3.20 -27.73
CA ASP A 8 20.33 -4.03 -28.35
C ASP A 8 21.71 -3.44 -28.05
N GLY A 9 22.62 -4.27 -27.57
CA GLY A 9 23.95 -3.83 -27.10
C GLY A 9 23.98 -3.13 -25.73
N HIS A 10 22.83 -2.77 -25.14
CA HIS A 10 22.76 -2.03 -23.88
C HIS A 10 21.78 -2.65 -22.87
N LYS A 11 22.34 -3.43 -21.93
CA LYS A 11 21.60 -4.01 -20.79
C LYS A 11 21.92 -3.25 -19.51
N ILE A 12 21.11 -2.25 -19.19
CA ILE A 12 21.29 -1.40 -18.00
C ILE A 12 20.49 -1.89 -16.78
N VAL A 13 19.45 -2.71 -17.00
CA VAL A 13 18.70 -3.39 -15.93
C VAL A 13 18.92 -4.90 -16.05
N GLY A 14 19.47 -5.52 -15.00
CA GLY A 14 19.77 -6.97 -15.01
C GLY A 14 20.44 -7.45 -13.73
N HIS A 15 19.73 -7.40 -12.60
CA HIS A 15 20.20 -7.90 -11.31
C HIS A 15 19.34 -9.08 -10.82
N LYS A 16 19.83 -9.78 -9.79
CA LYS A 16 19.10 -10.84 -9.08
C LYS A 16 18.42 -10.25 -7.83
N THR A 17 17.44 -10.98 -7.31
CA THR A 17 16.80 -10.75 -6.01
C THR A 17 17.00 -12.01 -5.18
N TYR A 18 17.70 -11.88 -4.05
CA TYR A 18 17.94 -12.97 -3.11
C TYR A 18 17.06 -12.80 -1.88
N VAL A 19 16.45 -13.89 -1.41
CA VAL A 19 15.59 -13.90 -0.22
C VAL A 19 16.09 -15.00 0.72
N PHE A 20 16.24 -14.70 2.00
CA PHE A 20 16.44 -15.69 3.06
C PHE A 20 15.15 -15.80 3.85
N LEU A 21 14.70 -17.02 4.08
CA LEU A 21 13.45 -17.30 4.79
C LEU A 21 13.62 -18.56 5.64
N GLY A 22 12.83 -18.67 6.71
CA GLY A 22 12.80 -19.84 7.58
C GLY A 22 11.42 -20.48 7.61
N ASP A 23 11.25 -21.48 8.48
CA ASP A 23 9.99 -22.22 8.65
C ASP A 23 8.81 -21.30 8.97
N GLY A 24 9.02 -20.28 9.81
CA GLY A 24 8.03 -19.25 10.11
C GLY A 24 7.45 -18.59 8.86
N CYS A 25 8.32 -18.20 7.92
CA CYS A 25 7.87 -17.60 6.66
C CYS A 25 7.06 -18.58 5.81
N LEU A 26 7.40 -19.87 5.83
CA LEU A 26 6.77 -20.89 4.99
C LEU A 26 5.46 -21.45 5.55
N MET A 27 5.21 -21.27 6.84
CA MET A 27 3.91 -21.53 7.47
C MET A 27 2.91 -20.40 7.21
N GLU A 28 3.39 -19.17 7.04
CA GLU A 28 2.53 -18.01 6.79
C GLU A 28 1.84 -18.07 5.42
N GLY A 29 0.53 -17.83 5.40
CA GLY A 29 -0.32 -17.89 4.21
C GLY A 29 0.14 -16.98 3.07
N ILE A 30 0.73 -15.83 3.41
CA ILE A 30 1.26 -14.88 2.43
C ILE A 30 2.38 -15.48 1.56
N SER A 31 3.13 -16.46 2.07
CA SER A 31 4.16 -17.13 1.27
C SER A 31 3.56 -17.97 0.15
N HIS A 32 2.40 -18.59 0.37
CA HIS A 32 1.66 -19.30 -0.66
C HIS A 32 1.17 -18.33 -1.74
N GLU A 33 0.64 -17.18 -1.34
CA GLU A 33 0.18 -16.13 -2.25
C GLU A 33 1.32 -15.64 -3.17
N ALA A 34 2.42 -15.17 -2.56
CA ALA A 34 3.54 -14.58 -3.29
C ALA A 34 4.29 -15.62 -4.14
N CYS A 35 4.56 -16.82 -3.60
CA CYS A 35 5.32 -17.84 -4.32
C CYS A 35 4.50 -18.46 -5.47
N SER A 36 3.19 -18.64 -5.29
CA SER A 36 2.30 -19.08 -6.36
C SER A 36 2.32 -18.11 -7.55
N LEU A 37 2.24 -16.79 -7.27
CA LEU A 37 2.28 -15.78 -8.33
C LEU A 37 3.68 -15.68 -8.97
N ALA A 38 4.76 -15.77 -8.19
CA ALA A 38 6.12 -15.73 -8.70
C ALA A 38 6.41 -16.85 -9.71
N GLY A 39 5.91 -18.06 -9.44
CA GLY A 39 6.01 -19.19 -10.37
C GLY A 39 5.18 -18.98 -11.63
N THR A 40 3.95 -18.46 -11.49
CA THR A 40 3.09 -18.09 -12.63
C THR A 40 3.75 -17.05 -13.55
N LEU A 41 4.50 -16.10 -12.97
CA LEU A 41 5.19 -15.05 -13.70
C LEU A 41 6.58 -15.46 -14.23
N GLY A 42 7.08 -16.65 -13.91
CA GLY A 42 8.38 -17.15 -14.40
C GLY A 42 9.56 -16.29 -13.94
N LEU A 43 9.57 -15.83 -12.68
CA LEU A 43 10.56 -14.87 -12.16
C LEU A 43 11.96 -15.48 -11.95
N GLY A 44 12.70 -15.81 -13.01
CA GLY A 44 14.03 -16.45 -12.93
C GLY A 44 15.17 -15.61 -12.35
N ASN A 45 14.89 -14.38 -11.93
CA ASN A 45 15.85 -13.57 -11.15
C ASN A 45 15.63 -13.65 -9.64
N LEU A 46 14.56 -14.33 -9.19
CA LEU A 46 14.27 -14.57 -7.78
C LEU A 46 14.90 -15.89 -7.32
N ILE A 47 15.77 -15.81 -6.32
CA ILE A 47 16.43 -16.96 -5.70
C ILE A 47 16.17 -16.89 -4.20
N ALA A 48 15.48 -17.87 -3.65
CA ALA A 48 15.19 -17.99 -2.23
C ALA A 48 16.06 -19.07 -1.59
N PHE A 49 16.52 -18.82 -0.37
CA PHE A 49 17.17 -19.77 0.52
C PHE A 49 16.23 -20.05 1.67
N TRP A 50 15.80 -21.29 1.80
CA TRP A 50 15.10 -21.75 2.98
C TRP A 50 16.12 -22.29 3.98
N ASP A 51 16.20 -21.65 5.15
CA ASP A 51 16.87 -22.18 6.33
C ASP A 51 16.00 -23.30 6.94
N ASP A 52 16.22 -24.51 6.45
CA ASP A 52 15.52 -25.74 6.85
C ASP A 52 16.27 -26.36 8.03
N ASN A 53 16.03 -25.79 9.21
CA ASN A 53 16.72 -26.14 10.45
C ASN A 53 15.85 -26.98 11.42
N GLY A 54 14.57 -27.17 11.10
CA GLY A 54 13.62 -28.00 11.83
C GLY A 54 13.12 -27.41 13.16
N ILE A 55 13.35 -26.12 13.43
CA ILE A 55 13.05 -25.46 14.70
C ILE A 55 12.24 -24.17 14.49
N SER A 56 11.15 -24.03 15.24
CA SER A 56 10.48 -22.75 15.50
C SER A 56 10.56 -22.40 16.99
N ILE A 57 9.92 -21.29 17.39
CA ILE A 57 9.88 -20.84 18.79
C ILE A 57 9.37 -21.95 19.73
N ASP A 58 8.34 -22.69 19.33
CA ASP A 58 7.72 -23.72 20.17
C ASP A 58 8.49 -25.05 20.18
N GLY A 59 9.61 -25.16 19.46
CA GLY A 59 10.45 -26.35 19.41
C GLY A 59 10.57 -26.96 18.02
N HIS A 60 10.59 -28.29 17.97
CA HIS A 60 10.71 -29.05 16.73
C HIS A 60 9.44 -28.95 15.90
N VAL A 61 9.58 -28.54 14.64
CA VAL A 61 8.44 -28.16 13.78
C VAL A 61 7.53 -29.32 13.37
N GLU A 62 7.99 -30.58 13.48
CA GLU A 62 7.27 -31.79 13.07
C GLU A 62 5.87 -31.95 13.71
N GLY A 63 5.61 -31.25 14.82
CA GLY A 63 4.30 -31.25 15.48
C GLY A 63 3.23 -30.39 14.78
N TRP A 64 3.60 -29.41 13.95
CA TRP A 64 2.66 -28.46 13.33
C TRP A 64 3.04 -28.00 11.91
N PHE A 65 4.21 -28.38 11.40
CA PHE A 65 4.66 -28.10 10.04
C PHE A 65 5.32 -29.33 9.43
N THR A 66 4.52 -30.07 8.65
CA THR A 66 4.90 -31.36 8.03
C THR A 66 4.72 -31.35 6.52
N ASP A 67 4.61 -30.17 5.91
CA ASP A 67 4.48 -30.03 4.47
C ASP A 67 5.71 -30.62 3.76
N ASN A 68 5.49 -31.24 2.61
CA ASN A 68 6.59 -31.47 1.69
C ASN A 68 6.89 -30.15 0.96
N THR A 69 7.66 -29.28 1.61
CA THR A 69 8.01 -27.96 1.09
C THR A 69 8.64 -28.01 -0.30
N PRO A 70 9.63 -28.88 -0.61
CA PRO A 70 10.15 -29.01 -1.97
C PRO A 70 9.04 -29.27 -3.01
N LYS A 71 8.16 -30.25 -2.78
CA LYS A 71 7.04 -30.56 -3.68
C LYS A 71 6.04 -29.42 -3.78
N ARG A 72 5.78 -28.70 -2.69
CA ARG A 72 4.91 -27.51 -2.69
C ARG A 72 5.44 -26.44 -3.62
N PHE A 73 6.75 -26.17 -3.59
CA PHE A 73 7.39 -25.19 -4.48
C PHE A 73 7.47 -25.68 -5.94
N GLU A 74 7.74 -26.96 -6.17
CA GLU A 74 7.62 -27.58 -7.51
C GLU A 74 6.20 -27.39 -8.08
N ALA A 75 5.16 -27.58 -7.26
CA ALA A 75 3.77 -27.36 -7.65
C ALA A 75 3.45 -25.89 -7.99
N TYR A 76 4.18 -24.93 -7.41
CA TYR A 76 4.11 -23.53 -7.83
C TYR A 76 4.83 -23.25 -9.15
N GLY A 77 5.59 -24.20 -9.70
CA GLY A 77 6.40 -24.02 -10.90
C GLY A 77 7.80 -23.48 -10.62
N TRP A 78 8.29 -23.60 -9.39
CA TRP A 78 9.67 -23.22 -9.04
C TRP A 78 10.67 -24.30 -9.44
N HIS A 79 11.91 -23.88 -9.68
CA HIS A 79 13.05 -24.78 -9.66
C HIS A 79 13.47 -25.01 -8.21
N VAL A 80 13.62 -26.26 -7.77
CA VAL A 80 13.94 -26.59 -6.38
C VAL A 80 15.25 -27.36 -6.33
N ILE A 81 16.16 -26.91 -5.47
CA ILE A 81 17.42 -27.59 -5.16
C ILE A 81 17.30 -28.05 -3.71
N ALA A 82 16.87 -29.30 -3.54
CA ALA A 82 16.64 -29.91 -2.23
C ALA A 82 17.93 -30.38 -1.55
N ASP A 83 17.86 -30.58 -0.23
CA ASP A 83 18.88 -31.24 0.59
C ASP A 83 20.30 -30.68 0.44
N VAL A 84 20.42 -29.36 0.28
CA VAL A 84 21.73 -28.69 0.26
C VAL A 84 22.26 -28.62 1.69
N ASP A 85 23.41 -29.20 1.95
CA ASP A 85 24.10 -29.00 3.23
C ASP A 85 24.47 -27.52 3.38
N GLY A 86 23.78 -26.82 4.27
CA GLY A 86 23.98 -25.39 4.50
C GLY A 86 25.28 -25.07 5.24
N HIS A 87 25.98 -26.08 5.78
CA HIS A 87 27.29 -25.93 6.41
C HIS A 87 28.46 -26.28 5.46
N ASP A 88 28.18 -26.78 4.26
CA ASP A 88 29.18 -26.97 3.20
C ASP A 88 29.14 -25.81 2.19
N ALA A 89 30.13 -24.91 2.28
CA ALA A 89 30.27 -23.77 1.39
C ALA A 89 30.34 -24.15 -0.11
N ASN A 90 30.90 -25.32 -0.45
CA ASN A 90 30.96 -25.78 -1.84
C ASN A 90 29.59 -26.27 -2.33
N ALA A 91 28.81 -26.93 -1.48
CA ALA A 91 27.45 -27.34 -1.80
C ALA A 91 26.56 -26.12 -2.06
N VAL A 92 26.62 -25.13 -1.17
CA VAL A 92 25.89 -23.86 -1.32
C VAL A 92 26.33 -23.11 -2.58
N ALA A 93 27.64 -23.01 -2.85
CA ALA A 93 28.13 -22.35 -4.06
C ALA A 93 27.63 -23.03 -5.35
N LYS A 94 27.65 -24.37 -5.41
CA LYS A 94 27.09 -25.12 -6.54
C LYS A 94 25.59 -24.87 -6.71
N ALA A 95 24.84 -24.86 -5.61
CA ALA A 95 23.40 -24.56 -5.63
C ALA A 95 23.11 -23.16 -6.17
N ILE A 96 23.90 -22.15 -5.77
CA ILE A 96 23.79 -20.79 -6.27
C ILE A 96 24.07 -20.71 -7.79
N GLU A 97 25.08 -21.42 -8.28
CA GLU A 97 25.37 -21.44 -9.72
C GLU A 97 24.25 -22.13 -10.53
N MET A 98 23.71 -23.24 -10.02
CA MET A 98 22.52 -23.88 -10.61
C MET A 98 21.30 -22.94 -10.63
N ALA A 99 21.06 -22.22 -9.52
CA ALA A 99 19.97 -21.26 -9.42
C ALA A 99 20.12 -20.08 -10.39
N LYS A 100 21.34 -19.56 -10.58
CA LYS A 100 21.61 -18.46 -11.54
C LYS A 100 21.43 -18.89 -12.99
N ALA A 101 21.73 -20.15 -13.31
CA ALA A 101 21.56 -20.72 -14.64
C ALA A 101 20.08 -20.92 -15.01
N MET A 102 19.20 -21.03 -14.02
CA MET A 102 17.75 -21.05 -14.23
C MET A 102 17.23 -19.62 -14.46
N THR A 103 16.71 -19.35 -15.66
CA THR A 103 16.31 -17.99 -16.08
C THR A 103 14.82 -17.81 -16.31
N ASP A 104 14.06 -18.90 -16.43
CA ASP A 104 12.61 -18.90 -16.73
C ASP A 104 11.74 -19.29 -15.52
N LYS A 105 12.36 -19.66 -14.39
CA LYS A 105 11.67 -20.02 -13.14
C LYS A 105 12.37 -19.44 -11.91
N PRO A 106 11.62 -18.97 -10.90
CA PRO A 106 12.21 -18.67 -9.60
C PRO A 106 12.82 -19.96 -9.00
N THR A 107 13.89 -19.80 -8.20
CA THR A 107 14.57 -20.95 -7.58
C THR A 107 14.45 -20.93 -6.06
N MET A 108 14.13 -22.10 -5.47
CA MET A 108 14.23 -22.37 -4.04
C MET A 108 15.43 -23.26 -3.77
N ILE A 109 16.31 -22.85 -2.86
CA ILE A 109 17.43 -23.63 -2.35
C ILE A 109 17.08 -24.04 -0.92
N CYS A 110 16.88 -25.34 -0.68
CA CYS A 110 16.55 -25.87 0.64
C CYS A 110 17.86 -26.20 1.37
N CYS A 111 18.28 -25.30 2.26
CA CYS A 111 19.51 -25.43 3.02
C CYS A 111 19.22 -26.16 4.34
N LYS A 112 19.71 -27.39 4.47
CA LYS A 112 19.69 -28.12 5.74
C LYS A 112 20.74 -27.51 6.66
N THR A 113 20.29 -26.92 7.78
CA THR A 113 21.19 -26.31 8.76
C THR A 113 20.92 -26.84 10.17
N THR A 114 21.73 -26.36 11.11
CA THR A 114 21.53 -26.58 12.54
C THR A 114 21.47 -25.22 13.18
N ILE A 115 20.32 -24.83 13.72
CA ILE A 115 20.18 -23.55 14.42
C ILE A 115 21.20 -23.48 15.56
N GLY A 116 21.85 -22.33 15.75
CA GLY A 116 22.88 -22.17 16.78
C GLY A 116 24.13 -23.02 16.58
N PHE A 117 24.44 -23.44 15.34
CA PHE A 117 25.63 -24.24 15.00
C PHE A 117 26.90 -23.78 15.73
N GLY A 118 27.63 -24.75 16.29
CA GLY A 118 28.80 -24.52 17.13
C GLY A 118 28.52 -24.46 18.63
N SER A 119 27.28 -24.15 19.05
CA SER A 119 26.91 -24.11 20.47
C SER A 119 26.74 -25.52 21.05
N PRO A 120 27.61 -25.99 21.96
CA PRO A 120 27.57 -27.39 22.38
C PRO A 120 26.30 -27.81 23.12
N ASN A 121 25.68 -26.89 23.86
CA ASN A 121 24.50 -27.21 24.68
C ASN A 121 23.18 -26.70 24.08
N LYS A 122 23.20 -25.80 23.10
CA LYS A 122 21.98 -25.18 22.54
C LYS A 122 21.79 -25.40 21.03
N ALA A 123 22.81 -25.86 20.29
CA ALA A 123 22.65 -26.12 18.86
C ALA A 123 21.53 -27.15 18.60
N GLY A 124 20.72 -26.90 17.57
CA GLY A 124 19.60 -27.77 17.20
C GLY A 124 18.39 -27.66 18.14
N THR A 125 18.32 -26.62 18.97
CA THR A 125 17.21 -26.42 19.92
C THR A 125 16.58 -25.03 19.79
N HIS A 126 15.32 -24.89 20.18
CA HIS A 126 14.64 -23.58 20.22
C HIS A 126 15.26 -22.60 21.22
N ALA A 127 16.10 -23.08 22.16
CA ALA A 127 16.73 -22.26 23.20
C ALA A 127 17.73 -21.22 22.66
N CYS A 128 18.17 -21.33 21.40
CA CYS A 128 19.03 -20.35 20.73
C CYS A 128 18.30 -19.43 19.74
N HIS A 129 16.96 -19.49 19.67
CA HIS A 129 16.19 -18.70 18.69
C HIS A 129 16.11 -17.21 19.04
N GLY A 130 15.64 -16.88 20.26
CA GLY A 130 15.27 -15.51 20.64
C GLY A 130 16.01 -14.94 21.85
N ALA A 131 17.00 -15.66 22.38
CA ALA A 131 17.71 -15.27 23.60
C ALA A 131 19.23 -15.38 23.43
N ALA A 132 19.96 -14.53 24.14
CA ALA A 132 21.41 -14.62 24.21
C ALA A 132 21.87 -16.00 24.74
N LEU A 133 22.97 -16.52 24.21
CA LEU A 133 23.51 -17.82 24.64
C LEU A 133 23.95 -17.80 26.11
N GLY A 134 24.49 -16.67 26.57
CA GLY A 134 25.12 -16.50 27.88
C GLY A 134 26.63 -16.76 27.83
N ASP A 135 27.41 -16.05 28.66
CA ASP A 135 28.88 -16.00 28.55
C ASP A 135 29.56 -17.38 28.61
N ALA A 136 29.06 -18.27 29.48
CA ALA A 136 29.58 -19.64 29.57
C ALA A 136 29.40 -20.41 28.25
N GLU A 137 28.21 -20.33 27.65
CA GLU A 137 27.91 -20.99 26.38
C GLU A 137 28.65 -20.35 25.21
N VAL A 138 28.82 -19.02 25.22
CA VAL A 138 29.64 -18.31 24.22
C VAL A 138 31.09 -18.82 24.24
N ASN A 139 31.69 -18.97 25.42
CA ASN A 139 33.05 -19.50 25.53
C ASN A 139 33.18 -20.95 25.02
N LEU A 140 32.19 -21.79 25.32
CA LEU A 140 32.13 -23.16 24.79
C LEU A 140 31.95 -23.18 23.27
N THR A 141 31.10 -22.31 22.73
CA THR A 141 30.86 -22.16 21.30
C THR A 141 32.13 -21.73 20.57
N LYS A 142 32.84 -20.73 21.11
CA LYS A 142 34.13 -20.27 20.59
C LYS A 142 35.16 -21.38 20.56
N ALA A 143 35.28 -22.15 21.65
CA ALA A 143 36.18 -23.30 21.70
C ALA A 143 35.82 -24.37 20.66
N ALA A 144 34.53 -24.66 20.48
CA ALA A 144 34.05 -25.64 19.49
C ALA A 144 34.30 -25.20 18.04
N LEU A 145 34.19 -23.90 17.75
CA LEU A 145 34.45 -23.32 16.43
C LEU A 145 35.93 -23.03 16.16
N GLY A 146 36.81 -23.19 17.17
CA GLY A 146 38.21 -22.79 17.08
C GLY A 146 38.40 -21.28 16.93
N TRP A 147 37.54 -20.47 17.55
CA TRP A 147 37.58 -19.01 17.51
C TRP A 147 38.15 -18.42 18.80
N ASP A 148 39.39 -17.99 18.75
CA ASP A 148 40.22 -17.53 19.86
C ASP A 148 40.27 -15.99 20.05
N HIS A 149 39.58 -15.23 19.19
CA HIS A 149 39.51 -13.76 19.26
C HIS A 149 38.45 -13.23 20.23
N GLY A 150 38.64 -12.02 20.78
CA GLY A 150 37.72 -11.36 21.70
C GLY A 150 36.36 -10.97 21.10
N PRO A 151 35.38 -10.54 21.92
CA PRO A 151 34.11 -9.99 21.42
C PRO A 151 34.38 -8.78 20.51
N PHE A 152 33.75 -8.76 19.33
CA PHE A 152 33.92 -7.72 18.31
C PHE A 152 35.35 -7.57 17.76
N GLU A 153 36.24 -8.52 18.03
CA GLU A 153 37.58 -8.57 17.42
C GLU A 153 37.52 -9.39 16.12
N ILE A 154 37.83 -8.74 14.99
CA ILE A 154 37.85 -9.40 13.68
C ILE A 154 39.29 -9.37 13.14
N PRO A 155 39.91 -10.54 12.90
CA PRO A 155 41.26 -10.62 12.37
C PRO A 155 41.40 -9.96 11.00
N ALA A 156 42.57 -9.38 10.72
CA ALA A 156 42.82 -8.66 9.49
C ALA A 156 42.66 -9.53 8.23
N ASN A 157 43.07 -10.81 8.29
CA ASN A 157 42.89 -11.76 7.18
C ASN A 157 41.42 -12.10 6.93
N VAL A 158 40.59 -12.23 7.98
CA VAL A 158 39.15 -12.43 7.86
C VAL A 158 38.50 -11.20 7.24
N TYR A 159 38.79 -10.00 7.75
CA TYR A 159 38.29 -8.75 7.16
C TYR A 159 38.69 -8.63 5.68
N ALA A 160 39.96 -8.90 5.35
CA ALA A 160 40.45 -8.86 3.97
C ALA A 160 39.75 -9.87 3.05
N GLY A 161 39.34 -11.04 3.57
CA GLY A 161 38.56 -12.03 2.83
C GLY A 161 37.10 -11.60 2.57
N TRP A 162 36.53 -10.74 3.42
CA TRP A 162 35.16 -10.23 3.29
C TRP A 162 35.07 -8.85 2.62
N ASP A 163 36.17 -8.09 2.51
CA ASP A 163 36.14 -6.74 1.93
C ASP A 163 35.76 -6.78 0.43
N ALA A 164 34.51 -6.40 0.16
CA ALA A 164 33.96 -6.34 -1.18
C ALA A 164 34.07 -4.95 -1.83
N LYS A 165 34.68 -3.95 -1.19
CA LYS A 165 34.71 -2.56 -1.70
C LYS A 165 35.34 -2.48 -3.09
N ALA A 166 36.52 -3.06 -3.29
CA ALA A 166 37.20 -3.02 -4.59
C ALA A 166 36.37 -3.73 -5.69
N LYS A 167 35.76 -4.88 -5.38
CA LYS A 167 34.87 -5.60 -6.29
C LYS A 167 33.60 -4.80 -6.61
N GLY A 168 32.99 -4.20 -5.60
CA GLY A 168 31.80 -3.35 -5.71
C GLY A 168 32.06 -2.10 -6.53
N THR A 169 33.10 -1.33 -6.20
CA THR A 169 33.52 -0.14 -6.96
C THR A 169 33.81 -0.47 -8.41
N LYS A 170 34.47 -1.60 -8.68
CA LYS A 170 34.70 -2.05 -10.06
C LYS A 170 33.39 -2.36 -10.79
N ALA A 171 32.50 -3.15 -10.19
CA ALA A 171 31.22 -3.52 -10.79
C ALA A 171 30.32 -2.29 -11.04
N GLU A 172 30.28 -1.36 -10.10
CA GLU A 172 29.55 -0.10 -10.22
C GLU A 172 30.15 0.80 -11.30
N LYS A 173 31.49 0.92 -11.37
CA LYS A 173 32.16 1.66 -12.44
C LYS A 173 31.84 1.05 -13.82
N GLU A 174 31.90 -0.27 -13.94
CA GLU A 174 31.55 -0.95 -15.20
C GLU A 174 30.08 -0.71 -15.59
N TRP A 175 29.17 -0.65 -14.62
CA TRP A 175 27.78 -0.29 -14.88
C TRP A 175 27.65 1.18 -15.29
N ASN A 176 28.34 2.10 -14.61
CA ASN A 176 28.35 3.53 -14.95
C ASN A 176 28.90 3.79 -16.35
N ASP A 177 29.95 3.08 -16.76
CA ASP A 177 30.50 3.16 -18.12
C ASP A 177 29.46 2.67 -19.15
N LYS A 178 28.76 1.54 -18.87
CA LYS A 178 27.64 1.05 -19.71
C LYS A 178 26.49 2.05 -19.78
N PHE A 179 26.15 2.68 -18.66
CA PHE A 179 25.07 3.66 -18.58
C PHE A 179 25.43 4.96 -19.29
N ALA A 180 26.69 5.41 -19.25
CA ALA A 180 27.17 6.55 -20.03
C ALA A 180 27.09 6.30 -21.54
N ALA A 181 27.45 5.09 -21.99
CA ALA A 181 27.27 4.67 -23.38
C ALA A 181 25.77 4.62 -23.76
N TYR A 182 24.92 4.09 -22.88
CA TYR A 182 23.47 4.10 -23.07
C TYR A 182 22.90 5.51 -23.17
N LYS A 183 23.34 6.45 -22.31
CA LYS A 183 22.93 7.85 -22.33
C LYS A 183 23.31 8.57 -23.61
N SER A 184 24.47 8.22 -24.19
CA SER A 184 24.91 8.77 -25.47
C SER A 184 24.08 8.24 -26.63
N ALA A 185 23.69 6.96 -26.61
CA ALA A 185 22.90 6.32 -27.65
C ALA A 185 21.38 6.60 -27.55
N PHE A 186 20.85 6.75 -26.33
CA PHE A 186 19.43 6.87 -26.02
C PHE A 186 19.16 7.96 -24.97
N PRO A 187 19.47 9.24 -25.28
CA PRO A 187 19.45 10.33 -24.29
C PRO A 187 18.08 10.51 -23.62
N GLU A 188 16.99 10.39 -24.37
CA GLU A 188 15.62 10.53 -23.84
C GLU A 188 15.25 9.39 -22.88
N LEU A 189 15.56 8.14 -23.24
CA LEU A 189 15.30 6.98 -22.38
C LEU A 189 16.19 6.98 -21.13
N ALA A 190 17.43 7.44 -21.25
CA ALA A 190 18.32 7.58 -20.11
C ALA A 190 17.82 8.66 -19.12
N ALA A 191 17.38 9.81 -19.63
CA ALA A 191 16.78 10.85 -18.80
C ALA A 191 15.50 10.37 -18.10
N GLU A 192 14.68 9.59 -18.81
CA GLU A 192 13.47 8.99 -18.25
C GLU A 192 13.79 7.92 -17.19
N PHE A 193 14.82 7.10 -17.42
CA PHE A 193 15.30 6.13 -16.43
C PHE A 193 15.79 6.83 -15.16
N GLU A 194 16.67 7.84 -15.30
CA GLU A 194 17.19 8.62 -14.16
C GLU A 194 16.04 9.28 -13.37
N ARG A 195 15.09 9.93 -14.06
CA ARG A 195 13.93 10.56 -13.44
C ARG A 195 13.13 9.57 -12.59
N ARG A 196 12.79 8.41 -13.15
CA ARG A 196 11.98 7.40 -12.45
C ARG A 196 12.73 6.75 -11.30
N MET A 197 14.03 6.46 -11.47
CA MET A 197 14.85 5.88 -10.40
C MET A 197 15.04 6.86 -9.24
N ASN A 198 15.08 8.17 -9.50
CA ASN A 198 15.04 9.22 -8.47
C ASN A 198 13.64 9.43 -7.88
N GLY A 199 12.63 8.76 -8.41
CA GLY A 199 11.22 8.91 -8.02
C GLY A 199 10.62 10.27 -8.37
N ASP A 200 11.26 11.04 -9.25
CA ASP A 200 10.81 12.37 -9.67
C ASP A 200 9.64 12.31 -10.64
N LEU A 201 8.74 13.28 -10.56
CA LEU A 201 7.64 13.45 -11.51
C LEU A 201 8.09 14.30 -12.71
N PRO A 202 7.38 14.28 -13.85
CA PRO A 202 7.70 15.13 -15.00
C PRO A 202 7.77 16.62 -14.62
N LYS A 203 8.65 17.39 -15.26
CA LYS A 203 8.85 18.81 -14.92
C LYS A 203 7.57 19.66 -14.97
N ASN A 204 6.66 19.35 -15.90
CA ASN A 204 5.40 20.07 -16.08
C ASN A 204 4.23 19.46 -15.28
N TRP A 205 4.50 18.46 -14.42
CA TRP A 205 3.49 17.69 -13.70
C TRP A 205 2.44 18.55 -13.00
N ALA A 206 2.87 19.57 -12.23
CA ALA A 206 1.94 20.39 -11.46
C ALA A 206 0.89 21.08 -12.36
N ALA A 207 1.33 21.69 -13.47
CA ALA A 207 0.44 22.39 -14.39
C ALA A 207 -0.50 21.42 -15.14
N ASP A 208 0.02 20.26 -15.56
CA ASP A 208 -0.80 19.24 -16.24
C ASP A 208 -1.82 18.60 -15.29
N ALA A 209 -1.44 18.37 -14.03
CA ALA A 209 -2.31 17.85 -12.99
C ALA A 209 -3.38 18.87 -12.57
N ASP A 210 -3.04 20.16 -12.43
CA ASP A 210 -3.99 21.25 -12.19
C ASP A 210 -5.03 21.30 -13.33
N LYS A 211 -4.56 21.32 -14.57
CA LYS A 211 -5.41 21.33 -15.77
C LYS A 211 -6.36 20.13 -15.80
N PHE A 212 -5.88 18.94 -15.44
CA PHE A 212 -6.72 17.74 -15.38
C PHE A 212 -7.81 17.87 -14.31
N VAL A 213 -7.48 18.27 -13.08
CA VAL A 213 -8.47 18.43 -12.00
C VAL A 213 -9.49 19.52 -12.33
N SER A 214 -9.07 20.65 -12.92
CA SER A 214 -9.98 21.69 -13.40
C SER A 214 -10.94 21.17 -14.47
N ALA A 215 -10.44 20.39 -15.45
CA ALA A 215 -11.29 19.80 -16.48
C ALA A 215 -12.33 18.82 -15.89
N VAL A 216 -11.97 18.06 -14.85
CA VAL A 216 -12.92 17.18 -14.14
C VAL A 216 -13.99 17.99 -13.42
N ASN A 217 -13.64 19.14 -12.84
CA ASN A 217 -14.61 20.06 -12.22
C ASN A 217 -15.57 20.65 -13.25
N ASP A 218 -15.08 21.06 -14.42
CA ASP A 218 -15.89 21.63 -15.51
C ASP A 218 -16.83 20.58 -16.14
N GLU A 219 -16.41 19.31 -16.19
CA GLU A 219 -17.22 18.22 -16.74
C GLU A 219 -18.45 17.90 -15.88
N ALA A 220 -18.42 18.24 -14.58
CA ALA A 220 -19.54 18.17 -13.65
C ALA A 220 -20.28 16.82 -13.60
N LYS A 221 -19.54 15.70 -13.77
CA LYS A 221 -20.14 14.36 -13.82
C LYS A 221 -20.61 13.86 -12.47
N THR A 222 -21.85 13.37 -12.44
CA THR A 222 -22.37 12.52 -11.37
C THR A 222 -22.05 11.06 -11.68
N THR A 223 -21.17 10.45 -10.88
CA THR A 223 -20.70 9.08 -11.08
C THR A 223 -20.15 8.50 -9.78
N ALA A 224 -20.00 7.19 -9.71
CA ALA A 224 -19.39 6.54 -8.55
C ALA A 224 -17.90 6.87 -8.46
N THR A 225 -17.36 7.07 -7.26
CA THR A 225 -15.95 7.48 -7.15
C THR A 225 -14.98 6.39 -7.56
N ARG A 226 -15.39 5.11 -7.63
CA ARG A 226 -14.59 4.05 -8.28
C ARG A 226 -14.44 4.27 -9.80
N LEU A 227 -15.47 4.79 -10.47
CA LEU A 227 -15.41 5.13 -11.89
C LEU A 227 -14.63 6.44 -12.10
N SER A 228 -14.78 7.41 -11.20
CA SER A 228 -13.90 8.58 -11.17
C SER A 228 -12.43 8.22 -10.95
N SER A 229 -12.16 7.18 -10.16
CA SER A 229 -10.82 6.63 -9.96
C SER A 229 -10.27 6.06 -11.26
N LEU A 230 -11.05 5.27 -12.01
CA LEU A 230 -10.65 4.83 -13.35
C LEU A 230 -10.33 6.02 -14.27
N ALA A 231 -11.20 7.03 -14.30
CA ALA A 231 -10.97 8.23 -15.10
C ALA A 231 -9.70 8.98 -14.68
N SER A 232 -9.36 8.97 -13.39
CA SER A 232 -8.13 9.54 -12.86
C SER A 232 -6.90 8.73 -13.29
N ILE A 233 -6.97 7.40 -13.23
CA ILE A 233 -5.91 6.51 -13.75
C ILE A 233 -5.71 6.77 -15.26
N GLU A 234 -6.78 6.86 -16.05
CA GLU A 234 -6.74 7.17 -17.48
C GLU A 234 -6.10 8.54 -17.78
N GLY A 235 -6.37 9.54 -16.93
CA GLY A 235 -5.78 10.87 -17.04
C GLY A 235 -4.29 10.87 -16.73
N TYR A 236 -3.93 10.35 -15.56
CA TYR A 236 -2.56 10.41 -15.06
C TYR A 236 -1.60 9.41 -15.74
N ALA A 237 -2.06 8.23 -16.17
CA ALA A 237 -1.21 7.25 -16.86
C ALA A 237 -0.70 7.76 -18.23
N LYS A 238 -1.37 8.75 -18.84
CA LYS A 238 -0.88 9.44 -20.05
C LYS A 238 0.34 10.31 -19.77
N LEU A 239 0.47 10.80 -18.53
CA LEU A 239 1.57 11.65 -18.07
C LEU A 239 2.68 10.83 -17.39
N LEU A 240 2.33 9.68 -16.82
CA LEU A 240 3.17 8.85 -15.97
C LEU A 240 3.24 7.41 -16.48
N PRO A 241 4.16 7.13 -17.42
CA PRO A 241 4.41 5.76 -17.88
C PRO A 241 4.94 4.81 -16.79
N GLU A 242 5.33 5.32 -15.61
CA GLU A 242 5.72 4.56 -14.43
C GLU A 242 4.57 4.13 -13.51
N ILE A 243 3.32 4.52 -13.79
CA ILE A 243 2.15 3.96 -13.09
C ILE A 243 2.11 2.45 -13.37
N PHE A 244 2.13 1.67 -12.29
CA PHE A 244 2.15 0.22 -12.34
C PHE A 244 1.06 -0.35 -11.43
N GLY A 245 -0.05 -0.77 -12.03
CA GLY A 245 -1.28 -1.08 -11.33
C GLY A 245 -1.55 -2.57 -11.14
N GLY A 246 -2.67 -2.86 -10.50
CA GLY A 246 -3.25 -4.19 -10.46
C GLY A 246 -4.46 -4.28 -9.55
N SER A 247 -5.05 -5.47 -9.47
CA SER A 247 -6.13 -5.77 -8.53
C SER A 247 -6.08 -7.24 -8.11
N ALA A 248 -6.53 -7.49 -6.88
CA ALA A 248 -6.72 -8.83 -6.34
C ALA A 248 -8.01 -9.45 -6.89
N ASP A 249 -7.98 -9.86 -8.17
CA ASP A 249 -9.10 -10.49 -8.90
C ASP A 249 -10.37 -9.62 -9.07
N LEU A 250 -10.28 -8.32 -8.80
CA LEU A 250 -11.41 -7.40 -8.79
C LEU A 250 -11.23 -6.24 -9.78
N GLY A 251 -10.40 -6.41 -10.83
CA GLY A 251 -10.05 -5.32 -11.76
C GLY A 251 -11.26 -4.62 -12.39
N CYS A 252 -12.25 -5.41 -12.82
CA CYS A 252 -13.52 -4.92 -13.37
C CYS A 252 -14.47 -4.32 -12.31
N SER A 253 -14.34 -4.69 -11.04
CA SER A 253 -15.20 -4.22 -9.94
C SER A 253 -14.64 -2.98 -9.25
N ASN A 254 -13.32 -2.95 -9.04
CA ASN A 254 -12.57 -1.80 -8.54
C ASN A 254 -12.35 -0.73 -9.61
N MET A 255 -12.56 -1.07 -10.89
CA MET A 255 -12.39 -0.18 -12.04
C MET A 255 -10.92 0.28 -12.18
N THR A 256 -10.01 -0.68 -12.28
CA THR A 256 -8.56 -0.43 -12.38
C THR A 256 -7.96 -0.75 -13.75
N GLU A 257 -8.77 -1.27 -14.68
CA GLU A 257 -8.35 -1.66 -16.03
C GLU A 257 -8.55 -0.48 -17.00
N TRP A 258 -7.56 0.40 -17.10
CA TRP A 258 -7.59 1.56 -18.01
C TRP A 258 -7.27 1.16 -19.45
N SER A 259 -7.56 2.04 -20.40
CA SER A 259 -7.53 1.80 -21.86
C SER A 259 -6.19 1.29 -22.40
N THR A 260 -5.08 1.57 -21.70
CA THR A 260 -3.73 1.18 -22.09
C THR A 260 -3.05 0.27 -21.06
N HIS A 261 -3.83 -0.36 -20.17
CA HIS A 261 -3.29 -1.36 -19.26
C HIS A 261 -2.77 -2.56 -20.05
N LYS A 262 -1.65 -3.11 -19.60
CA LYS A 262 -0.90 -4.21 -20.20
C LYS A 262 -0.63 -5.24 -19.10
N PRO A 263 -1.43 -6.31 -19.03
CA PRO A 263 -1.26 -7.35 -18.03
C PRO A 263 0.09 -8.05 -18.13
N MET A 264 0.78 -8.18 -17.01
CA MET A 264 2.06 -8.89 -16.90
C MET A 264 1.86 -10.39 -17.06
N ARG A 265 2.65 -11.00 -17.93
CA ARG A 265 2.69 -12.45 -18.16
C ARG A 265 4.15 -12.86 -18.33
N ALA A 266 4.47 -14.13 -18.07
CA ALA A 266 5.84 -14.65 -18.19
C ALA A 266 6.48 -14.35 -19.56
N ASN A 267 5.70 -14.42 -20.64
CA ASN A 267 6.16 -14.13 -22.01
C ASN A 267 5.88 -12.70 -22.50
N LYS A 268 5.35 -11.81 -21.64
CA LYS A 268 5.03 -10.40 -21.96
C LYS A 268 5.55 -9.48 -20.85
N PRO A 269 6.86 -9.21 -20.82
CA PRO A 269 7.48 -8.42 -19.74
C PRO A 269 7.31 -6.90 -19.91
N ASP A 270 6.90 -6.40 -21.08
CA ASP A 270 6.42 -5.01 -21.22
C ASP A 270 4.99 -4.91 -20.71
N ALA A 271 4.87 -4.65 -19.41
CA ALA A 271 3.62 -4.62 -18.69
C ALA A 271 3.57 -3.43 -17.73
N ASN A 272 2.36 -3.01 -17.41
CA ASN A 272 2.07 -1.98 -16.41
C ASN A 272 0.92 -2.38 -15.47
N TYR A 273 0.44 -3.63 -15.57
CA TYR A 273 -0.68 -4.12 -14.78
C TYR A 273 -0.46 -5.55 -14.30
N VAL A 274 -0.80 -5.86 -13.04
CA VAL A 274 -0.72 -7.21 -12.48
C VAL A 274 -2.12 -7.70 -12.11
N ASN A 275 -2.51 -8.86 -12.64
CA ASN A 275 -3.62 -9.62 -12.10
C ASN A 275 -3.10 -10.43 -10.90
N TYR A 276 -3.30 -9.94 -9.68
CA TYR A 276 -2.73 -10.57 -8.50
C TYR A 276 -3.45 -11.88 -8.13
N GLY A 277 -4.69 -12.08 -8.59
CA GLY A 277 -5.60 -13.11 -8.06
C GLY A 277 -6.09 -12.76 -6.65
N VAL A 278 -6.88 -13.64 -6.02
CA VAL A 278 -7.41 -13.44 -4.65
C VAL A 278 -6.29 -13.57 -3.62
N ARG A 279 -5.51 -12.50 -3.47
CA ARG A 279 -4.21 -12.46 -2.78
C ARG A 279 -3.93 -11.07 -2.21
N GLU A 280 -4.83 -10.52 -1.40
CA GLU A 280 -4.74 -9.15 -0.91
C GLU A 280 -3.45 -8.88 -0.13
N PHE A 281 -3.02 -9.83 0.71
CA PHE A 281 -1.84 -9.67 1.54
C PHE A 281 -0.57 -9.73 0.68
N GLY A 282 -0.48 -10.74 -0.19
CA GLY A 282 0.59 -10.91 -1.16
C GLY A 282 0.69 -9.72 -2.12
N MET A 283 -0.43 -9.26 -2.68
CA MET A 283 -0.52 -8.05 -3.52
C MET A 283 0.11 -6.86 -2.81
N SER A 284 -0.34 -6.58 -1.58
CA SER A 284 0.09 -5.40 -0.84
C SER A 284 1.58 -5.47 -0.47
N ALA A 285 2.10 -6.64 -0.11
CA ALA A 285 3.53 -6.83 0.15
C ALA A 285 4.38 -6.75 -1.13
N ILE A 286 3.90 -7.29 -2.26
CA ILE A 286 4.56 -7.19 -3.55
C ILE A 286 4.64 -5.72 -4.00
N MET A 287 3.56 -4.95 -3.86
CA MET A 287 3.56 -3.51 -4.14
C MET A 287 4.61 -2.76 -3.33
N ASN A 288 4.78 -3.10 -2.05
CA ASN A 288 5.83 -2.53 -1.22
C ASN A 288 7.23 -2.85 -1.77
N GLY A 289 7.45 -4.09 -2.23
CA GLY A 289 8.69 -4.47 -2.90
C GLY A 289 8.95 -3.70 -4.20
N ILE A 290 7.89 -3.44 -4.98
CA ILE A 290 7.97 -2.61 -6.21
C ILE A 290 8.34 -1.17 -5.87
N ALA A 291 7.75 -0.58 -4.83
CA ALA A 291 8.09 0.77 -4.38
C ALA A 291 9.54 0.87 -3.89
N LEU A 292 9.99 -0.11 -3.08
CA LEU A 292 11.37 -0.17 -2.56
C LEU A 292 12.42 -0.35 -3.68
N HIS A 293 12.08 -1.07 -4.74
CA HIS A 293 12.95 -1.22 -5.90
C HIS A 293 13.19 0.12 -6.61
N GLY A 294 12.17 1.00 -6.65
CA GLY A 294 12.20 2.25 -7.38
C GLY A 294 11.93 2.09 -8.88
N GLY A 295 11.71 3.22 -9.56
CA GLY A 295 11.42 3.26 -11.00
C GLY A 295 9.95 3.11 -11.40
N LEU A 296 9.07 2.75 -10.46
CA LEU A 296 7.62 2.58 -10.66
C LEU A 296 6.82 3.23 -9.53
N ILE A 297 5.56 3.57 -9.81
CA ILE A 297 4.56 4.02 -8.82
C ILE A 297 3.49 2.93 -8.71
N PRO A 298 3.60 2.03 -7.70
CA PRO A 298 2.67 0.92 -7.59
C PRO A 298 1.31 1.37 -7.06
N PHE A 299 0.25 0.86 -7.68
CA PHE A 299 -1.06 0.80 -7.06
C PHE A 299 -1.65 -0.61 -7.12
N GLY A 300 -2.54 -0.92 -6.19
CA GLY A 300 -3.27 -2.18 -6.17
C GLY A 300 -4.62 -2.04 -5.49
N ALA A 301 -5.58 -2.85 -5.93
CA ALA A 301 -6.96 -2.69 -5.53
C ALA A 301 -7.65 -3.96 -5.03
N THR A 302 -8.55 -3.77 -4.09
CA THR A 302 -9.55 -4.74 -3.62
C THR A 302 -10.75 -3.98 -3.01
N PHE A 303 -11.73 -4.67 -2.45
CA PHE A 303 -12.78 -4.02 -1.65
C PHE A 303 -12.21 -3.54 -0.31
N LEU A 304 -12.74 -2.43 0.23
CA LEU A 304 -12.27 -1.88 1.49
C LEU A 304 -12.34 -2.89 2.64
N MET A 305 -13.38 -3.73 2.67
CA MET A 305 -13.51 -4.79 3.67
C MET A 305 -12.30 -5.74 3.68
N PHE A 306 -11.73 -6.03 2.50
CA PHE A 306 -10.59 -6.94 2.39
C PHE A 306 -9.23 -6.28 2.65
N SER A 307 -9.22 -4.98 3.00
CA SER A 307 -8.03 -4.36 3.61
C SER A 307 -7.61 -5.09 4.90
N GLU A 308 -8.54 -5.76 5.59
CA GLU A 308 -8.25 -6.58 6.77
C GLU A 308 -7.31 -7.77 6.44
N TYR A 309 -7.44 -8.39 5.26
CA TYR A 309 -6.53 -9.47 4.83
C TYR A 309 -5.09 -8.94 4.62
N ALA A 310 -4.95 -7.68 4.21
CA ALA A 310 -3.67 -7.07 3.86
C ALA A 310 -3.09 -6.15 4.95
N ARG A 311 -3.75 -6.03 6.10
CA ARG A 311 -3.55 -4.94 7.06
C ARG A 311 -2.09 -4.76 7.49
N ASN A 312 -1.38 -5.87 7.72
CA ASN A 312 0.03 -5.80 8.10
C ASN A 312 0.91 -5.28 6.95
N ALA A 313 0.69 -5.67 5.71
CA ALA A 313 1.44 -5.13 4.56
C ALA A 313 1.15 -3.64 4.36
N VAL A 314 -0.10 -3.21 4.56
CA VAL A 314 -0.49 -1.80 4.53
C VAL A 314 0.25 -1.03 5.62
N ARG A 315 0.25 -1.53 6.87
CA ARG A 315 1.01 -0.93 7.97
C ARG A 315 2.52 -0.85 7.67
N MET A 316 3.10 -1.91 7.07
CA MET A 316 4.52 -1.95 6.73
C MET A 316 4.90 -0.89 5.69
N SER A 317 4.03 -0.60 4.72
CA SER A 317 4.27 0.50 3.76
C SER A 317 4.42 1.86 4.47
N SER A 318 3.65 2.06 5.54
CA SER A 318 3.70 3.27 6.36
C SER A 318 4.98 3.35 7.19
N LEU A 319 5.35 2.23 7.82
CA LEU A 319 6.57 2.10 8.61
C LEU A 319 7.83 2.34 7.76
N MET A 320 7.83 1.88 6.51
CA MET A 320 8.94 2.05 5.58
C MET A 320 8.97 3.43 4.91
N GLY A 321 7.92 4.25 5.05
CA GLY A 321 7.85 5.58 4.43
C GLY A 321 7.85 5.53 2.90
N ILE A 322 7.24 4.51 2.30
CA ILE A 322 7.26 4.27 0.85
C ILE A 322 5.97 4.69 0.15
N ARG A 323 6.10 5.16 -1.09
CA ARG A 323 4.98 5.53 -1.97
C ARG A 323 4.29 4.28 -2.53
N THR A 324 3.32 3.76 -1.77
CA THR A 324 2.39 2.71 -2.21
C THR A 324 0.97 3.24 -2.22
N ILE A 325 0.23 3.05 -3.32
CA ILE A 325 -1.16 3.54 -3.47
C ILE A 325 -2.14 2.37 -3.37
N PHE A 326 -2.91 2.32 -2.29
CA PHE A 326 -3.95 1.31 -2.08
C PHE A 326 -5.31 1.85 -2.51
N VAL A 327 -5.95 1.19 -3.46
CA VAL A 327 -7.25 1.56 -4.02
C VAL A 327 -8.31 0.63 -3.45
N TYR A 328 -9.12 1.13 -2.54
CA TYR A 328 -10.16 0.36 -1.87
C TYR A 328 -11.53 0.87 -2.28
N THR A 329 -12.34 0.02 -2.89
CA THR A 329 -13.69 0.41 -3.33
C THR A 329 -14.77 -0.29 -2.49
N HIS A 330 -16.05 0.01 -2.75
CA HIS A 330 -17.19 -0.58 -2.02
C HIS A 330 -17.08 -0.21 -0.53
N ASP A 331 -17.05 1.09 -0.27
CA ASP A 331 -16.54 1.71 0.96
C ASP A 331 -17.47 1.67 2.19
N SER A 332 -18.71 1.24 2.02
CA SER A 332 -19.77 1.39 3.03
C SER A 332 -20.93 0.42 2.81
N ILE A 333 -21.97 0.54 3.62
CA ILE A 333 -23.30 -0.07 3.39
C ILE A 333 -23.91 0.29 2.02
N GLY A 334 -23.38 1.30 1.31
CA GLY A 334 -23.75 1.60 -0.06
C GLY A 334 -23.43 0.52 -1.08
N LEU A 335 -22.65 -0.49 -0.67
CA LEU A 335 -22.53 -1.75 -1.40
C LEU A 335 -23.91 -2.41 -1.61
N GLY A 336 -24.75 -2.48 -0.59
CA GLY A 336 -26.06 -3.11 -0.66
C GLY A 336 -26.03 -4.62 -0.44
N GLU A 337 -26.47 -5.37 -1.43
CA GLU A 337 -26.98 -6.73 -1.28
C GLU A 337 -25.96 -7.78 -0.81
N ASP A 338 -24.65 -7.55 -1.00
CA ASP A 338 -23.58 -8.45 -0.54
C ASP A 338 -23.51 -8.58 0.99
N GLY A 339 -24.17 -7.66 1.71
CA GLY A 339 -24.44 -7.78 3.14
C GLY A 339 -23.24 -7.53 4.06
N PRO A 340 -23.40 -7.81 5.37
CA PRO A 340 -22.50 -7.34 6.42
C PRO A 340 -21.06 -7.86 6.31
N THR A 341 -20.82 -9.01 5.65
CA THR A 341 -19.46 -9.53 5.46
C THR A 341 -18.64 -8.74 4.44
N HIS A 342 -19.27 -7.87 3.64
CA HIS A 342 -18.64 -7.07 2.60
C HIS A 342 -18.78 -5.56 2.80
N GLN A 343 -19.63 -5.14 3.74
CA GLN A 343 -19.91 -3.74 4.02
C GLN A 343 -18.95 -3.22 5.09
N PRO A 344 -17.99 -2.34 4.73
CA PRO A 344 -17.08 -1.76 5.70
C PRO A 344 -17.81 -0.86 6.69
N ILE A 345 -17.38 -0.91 7.96
CA ILE A 345 -17.92 -0.09 9.06
C ILE A 345 -16.77 0.60 9.79
N GLU A 346 -15.79 -0.16 10.26
CA GLU A 346 -14.63 0.31 11.04
C GLU A 346 -13.35 0.48 10.21
N GLN A 347 -13.31 -0.04 8.98
CA GLN A 347 -12.09 -0.09 8.17
C GLN A 347 -11.48 1.29 7.92
N THR A 348 -12.29 2.27 7.47
CA THR A 348 -11.80 3.64 7.24
C THR A 348 -11.23 4.25 8.52
N ALA A 349 -11.91 4.08 9.66
CA ALA A 349 -11.45 4.61 10.95
C ALA A 349 -10.13 3.95 11.39
N THR A 350 -10.01 2.63 11.25
CA THR A 350 -8.80 1.93 11.65
C THR A 350 -7.59 2.24 10.76
N LEU A 351 -7.81 2.44 9.46
CA LEU A 351 -6.76 2.87 8.54
C LEU A 351 -6.26 4.29 8.87
N ARG A 352 -7.16 5.20 9.29
CA ARG A 352 -6.80 6.55 9.76
C ARG A 352 -5.93 6.53 11.02
N MET A 353 -5.98 5.46 11.83
CA MET A 353 -5.15 5.31 13.03
C MET A 353 -3.71 4.87 12.73
N ILE A 354 -3.42 4.37 11.52
CA ILE A 354 -2.06 3.96 11.16
C ILE A 354 -1.18 5.22 11.03
N PRO A 355 -0.10 5.35 11.82
CA PRO A 355 0.81 6.50 11.70
C PRO A 355 1.39 6.60 10.30
N ASN A 356 1.59 7.82 9.79
CA ASN A 356 2.11 8.08 8.44
C ASN A 356 1.21 7.59 7.28
N MET A 357 -0.06 7.29 7.51
CA MET A 357 -1.02 6.90 6.47
C MET A 357 -1.88 8.09 6.03
N HIS A 358 -2.00 8.34 4.73
CA HIS A 358 -2.98 9.29 4.19
C HIS A 358 -4.20 8.49 3.72
N VAL A 359 -5.32 8.62 4.43
CA VAL A 359 -6.59 8.00 4.04
C VAL A 359 -7.48 9.06 3.40
N TRP A 360 -7.95 8.78 2.19
CA TRP A 360 -8.81 9.66 1.41
C TRP A 360 -10.17 8.99 1.17
N ARG A 361 -11.26 9.69 1.47
CA ARG A 361 -12.64 9.28 1.16
C ARG A 361 -13.36 10.42 0.42
N PRO A 362 -13.13 10.57 -0.89
CA PRO A 362 -13.63 11.69 -1.68
C PRO A 362 -15.14 11.62 -1.92
N CYS A 363 -15.79 12.78 -1.97
CA CYS A 363 -17.23 12.89 -2.14
C CYS A 363 -17.72 12.91 -3.59
N ASP A 364 -16.84 13.14 -4.56
CA ASP A 364 -17.18 13.16 -5.98
C ASP A 364 -15.96 13.00 -6.89
N ALA A 365 -16.14 13.22 -8.20
CA ALA A 365 -15.09 13.09 -9.20
C ALA A 365 -13.92 14.07 -9.00
N VAL A 366 -14.16 15.27 -8.48
CA VAL A 366 -13.13 16.32 -8.34
C VAL A 366 -12.21 15.97 -7.19
N GLU A 367 -12.78 15.62 -6.03
CA GLU A 367 -11.98 15.12 -4.90
C GLU A 367 -11.25 13.82 -5.23
N THR A 368 -11.85 12.96 -6.07
CA THR A 368 -11.20 11.72 -6.53
C THR A 368 -9.96 12.01 -7.39
N ALA A 369 -10.04 12.96 -8.32
CA ALA A 369 -8.89 13.34 -9.14
C ALA A 369 -7.79 13.96 -8.26
N ALA A 370 -8.17 14.87 -7.35
CA ALA A 370 -7.24 15.50 -6.42
C ALA A 370 -6.54 14.49 -5.49
N CYS A 371 -7.26 13.50 -4.93
CA CYS A 371 -6.64 12.52 -4.05
C CYS A 371 -5.65 11.59 -4.80
N TRP A 372 -5.94 11.25 -6.07
CA TRP A 372 -5.00 10.51 -6.91
C TRP A 372 -3.71 11.29 -7.16
N ARG A 373 -3.81 12.59 -7.50
CA ARG A 373 -2.63 13.45 -7.62
C ARG A 373 -1.82 13.47 -6.32
N ALA A 374 -2.48 13.72 -5.19
CA ALA A 374 -1.81 13.79 -3.91
C ALA A 374 -1.10 12.48 -3.56
N ALA A 375 -1.71 11.33 -3.86
CA ALA A 375 -1.11 10.01 -3.67
C ALA A 375 0.12 9.76 -4.55
N ILE A 376 0.11 10.26 -5.79
CA ILE A 376 1.24 10.18 -6.73
C ILE A 376 2.42 11.06 -6.29
N GLU A 377 2.11 12.27 -5.80
CA GLU A 377 3.09 13.25 -5.32
C GLU A 377 3.74 12.85 -4.00
N ARG A 378 3.07 12.03 -3.19
CA ARG A 378 3.54 11.61 -1.87
C ARG A 378 4.72 10.64 -1.97
N LYS A 379 5.94 11.11 -1.70
CA LYS A 379 7.16 10.28 -1.71
C LYS A 379 7.54 9.64 -0.37
N ASP A 380 6.94 10.09 0.73
CA ASP A 380 7.34 9.79 2.11
C ASP A 380 6.35 8.91 2.88
N GLY A 381 5.38 8.30 2.19
CA GLY A 381 4.45 7.36 2.77
C GLY A 381 3.33 6.91 1.84
N PRO A 382 2.52 5.93 2.28
CA PRO A 382 1.47 5.31 1.49
C PRO A 382 0.16 6.09 1.47
N SER A 383 -0.63 5.95 0.42
CA SER A 383 -1.99 6.51 0.39
C SER A 383 -3.03 5.42 0.26
N VAL A 384 -4.10 5.52 1.03
CA VAL A 384 -5.31 4.72 0.88
C VAL A 384 -6.39 5.60 0.26
N LEU A 385 -6.94 5.17 -0.86
CA LEU A 385 -8.01 5.84 -1.58
C LEU A 385 -9.29 4.99 -1.46
N VAL A 386 -10.32 5.54 -0.83
CA VAL A 386 -11.56 4.85 -0.47
C VAL A 386 -12.72 5.32 -1.35
N PHE A 387 -13.29 4.42 -2.15
CA PHE A 387 -14.24 4.78 -3.21
C PHE A 387 -15.59 4.07 -3.13
N SER A 388 -16.64 4.80 -3.47
CA SER A 388 -18.02 4.34 -3.46
C SER A 388 -18.31 3.37 -4.62
N ARG A 389 -19.31 2.50 -4.42
CA ARG A 389 -19.91 1.68 -5.49
C ARG A 389 -20.96 2.48 -6.28
N GLN A 390 -21.74 3.25 -5.54
CA GLN A 390 -22.89 4.06 -5.96
C GLN A 390 -22.46 5.43 -6.49
N ASN A 391 -23.30 6.01 -7.36
CA ASN A 391 -23.06 7.35 -7.91
C ASN A 391 -23.14 8.43 -6.84
N LEU A 392 -22.18 9.34 -6.86
CA LEU A 392 -22.19 10.54 -6.00
C LEU A 392 -22.37 11.78 -6.89
N PRO A 393 -23.18 12.76 -6.47
CA PRO A 393 -23.40 13.97 -7.25
C PRO A 393 -22.14 14.82 -7.31
N HIS A 394 -21.94 15.49 -8.44
CA HIS A 394 -20.93 16.53 -8.54
C HIS A 394 -21.29 17.71 -7.61
N VAL A 395 -20.31 18.22 -6.87
CA VAL A 395 -20.46 19.46 -6.10
C VAL A 395 -19.66 20.59 -6.78
N PRO A 396 -20.31 21.69 -7.20
CA PRO A 396 -19.61 22.83 -7.76
C PRO A 396 -18.59 23.41 -6.78
N ARG A 397 -17.38 23.68 -7.27
CA ARG A 397 -16.29 24.28 -6.48
C ARG A 397 -15.66 25.45 -7.22
N THR A 398 -15.27 26.46 -6.44
CA THR A 398 -14.35 27.52 -6.89
C THR A 398 -12.92 26.97 -7.00
N ALA A 399 -12.03 27.71 -7.69
CA ALA A 399 -10.62 27.34 -7.78
C ALA A 399 -9.95 27.23 -6.40
N ASP A 400 -10.28 28.13 -5.47
CA ASP A 400 -9.76 28.10 -4.10
C ASP A 400 -10.22 26.85 -3.34
N GLN A 401 -11.48 26.43 -3.53
CA GLN A 401 -12.00 25.20 -2.93
C GLN A 401 -11.36 23.94 -3.54
N VAL A 402 -11.09 23.93 -4.85
CA VAL A 402 -10.34 22.84 -5.48
C VAL A 402 -8.94 22.72 -4.87
N ASN A 403 -8.24 23.85 -4.68
CA ASN A 403 -6.94 23.87 -4.01
C ASN A 403 -7.03 23.45 -2.53
N ALA A 404 -8.13 23.76 -1.86
CA ALA A 404 -8.34 23.41 -0.46
C ALA A 404 -8.56 21.90 -0.24
N ILE A 405 -8.90 21.11 -1.28
CA ILE A 405 -9.00 19.65 -1.18
C ILE A 405 -7.69 19.03 -0.66
N TYR A 406 -6.55 19.54 -1.13
CA TYR A 406 -5.21 19.07 -0.72
C TYR A 406 -4.86 19.36 0.74
N ARG A 407 -5.67 20.18 1.43
CA ARG A 407 -5.55 20.47 2.87
C ARG A 407 -6.29 19.44 3.73
N GLY A 408 -6.90 18.41 3.12
CA GLY A 408 -7.56 17.28 3.79
C GLY A 408 -8.97 17.55 4.31
N GLY A 409 -9.27 18.79 4.71
CA GLY A 409 -10.62 19.22 5.09
C GLY A 409 -10.80 20.71 4.91
N TYR A 410 -11.93 21.12 4.32
CA TYR A 410 -12.15 22.50 3.90
C TYR A 410 -13.63 22.87 3.88
N VAL A 411 -13.91 24.18 3.89
CA VAL A 411 -15.28 24.72 3.82
C VAL A 411 -15.82 24.58 2.40
N LEU A 412 -16.77 23.66 2.22
CA LEU A 412 -17.42 23.42 0.94
C LEU A 412 -18.63 24.33 0.73
N LYS A 413 -19.36 24.63 1.82
CA LYS A 413 -20.45 25.59 1.85
C LYS A 413 -20.39 26.35 3.16
N ASP A 414 -20.60 27.67 3.11
CA ASP A 414 -20.53 28.52 4.28
C ASP A 414 -21.80 29.36 4.49
N SER A 415 -21.87 30.01 5.64
CA SER A 415 -22.90 30.96 6.03
C SER A 415 -22.31 32.36 6.23
N SER A 416 -23.17 33.39 6.32
CA SER A 416 -22.70 34.75 6.60
C SER A 416 -22.42 34.98 8.09
N GLY A 417 -21.18 35.35 8.40
CA GLY A 417 -20.71 35.52 9.78
C GLY A 417 -20.47 34.18 10.49
N THR A 418 -20.55 34.16 11.81
CA THR A 418 -20.34 32.94 12.61
C THR A 418 -21.47 31.92 12.38
N PRO A 419 -21.17 30.67 11.99
CA PRO A 419 -22.17 29.62 11.88
C PRO A 419 -22.82 29.27 13.22
N ASP A 420 -24.11 28.98 13.20
CA ASP A 420 -24.85 28.43 14.34
C ASP A 420 -24.42 26.97 14.60
N ALA A 421 -24.12 26.22 13.54
CA ALA A 421 -23.58 24.87 13.60
C ALA A 421 -22.73 24.52 12.36
N ILE A 422 -21.86 23.52 12.51
CA ILE A 422 -21.01 22.99 11.43
C ILE A 422 -21.36 21.52 11.19
N ILE A 423 -21.61 21.14 9.94
CA ILE A 423 -21.72 19.74 9.51
C ILE A 423 -20.38 19.33 8.89
N ILE A 424 -19.79 18.25 9.38
CA ILE A 424 -18.54 17.66 8.87
C ILE A 424 -18.91 16.35 8.20
N ALA A 425 -18.56 16.17 6.93
CA ALA A 425 -18.90 14.95 6.20
C ALA A 425 -17.76 14.49 5.28
N THR A 426 -17.79 13.22 4.91
CA THR A 426 -16.84 12.59 3.99
C THR A 426 -17.60 11.77 2.96
N GLY A 427 -16.97 11.47 1.81
CA GLY A 427 -17.52 10.53 0.85
C GLY A 427 -18.96 10.81 0.44
N SER A 428 -19.76 9.75 0.41
CA SER A 428 -21.18 9.80 0.02
C SER A 428 -22.06 10.68 0.92
N GLU A 429 -21.65 10.94 2.16
CA GLU A 429 -22.47 11.66 3.13
C GLU A 429 -22.40 13.18 2.96
N VAL A 430 -21.48 13.70 2.14
CA VAL A 430 -21.40 15.14 1.83
C VAL A 430 -22.68 15.62 1.13
N GLU A 431 -23.30 14.79 0.28
CA GLU A 431 -24.59 15.13 -0.33
C GLU A 431 -25.68 15.35 0.73
N LEU A 432 -25.75 14.46 1.73
CA LEU A 432 -26.72 14.58 2.82
C LEU A 432 -26.47 15.84 3.65
N ALA A 433 -25.20 16.15 3.94
CA ALA A 433 -24.81 17.34 4.67
C ALA A 433 -25.19 18.64 3.94
N LEU A 434 -24.98 18.70 2.62
CA LEU A 434 -25.35 19.87 1.81
C LEU A 434 -26.87 20.09 1.79
N LYS A 435 -27.65 19.03 1.55
CA LYS A 435 -29.13 19.08 1.57
C LYS A 435 -29.68 19.51 2.92
N ALA A 436 -29.16 18.93 4.01
CA ALA A 436 -29.54 19.32 5.36
C ALA A 436 -29.23 20.80 5.64
N ALA A 437 -28.06 21.29 5.19
CA ALA A 437 -27.69 22.69 5.31
C ALA A 437 -28.60 23.62 4.49
N ASP A 438 -29.04 23.23 3.28
CA ASP A 438 -30.01 23.99 2.48
C ASP A 438 -31.36 24.13 3.21
N GLU A 439 -31.90 23.03 3.73
CA GLU A 439 -33.18 23.04 4.44
C GLU A 439 -33.13 23.84 5.75
N LEU A 440 -32.04 23.73 6.51
CA LEU A 440 -31.82 24.52 7.72
C LEU A 440 -31.60 26.00 7.41
N ALA A 441 -30.90 26.33 6.33
CA ALA A 441 -30.74 27.71 5.86
C ALA A 441 -32.09 28.33 5.46
N ALA A 442 -32.98 27.57 4.83
CA ALA A 442 -34.34 28.01 4.53
C ALA A 442 -35.17 28.32 5.79
N LYS A 443 -34.81 27.72 6.94
CA LYS A 443 -35.37 28.02 8.28
C LYS A 443 -34.61 29.14 9.01
N GLY A 444 -33.68 29.83 8.34
CA GLY A 444 -32.92 30.95 8.90
C GLY A 444 -31.72 30.56 9.78
N LYS A 445 -31.27 29.30 9.74
CA LYS A 445 -30.07 28.85 10.46
C LYS A 445 -28.81 29.07 9.62
N LYS A 446 -27.73 29.48 10.27
CA LYS A 446 -26.40 29.67 9.66
C LYS A 446 -25.61 28.37 9.74
N ILE A 447 -25.67 27.56 8.68
CA ILE A 447 -25.00 26.26 8.65
C ILE A 447 -23.78 26.30 7.73
N ARG A 448 -22.65 25.85 8.24
CA ARG A 448 -21.44 25.57 7.46
C ARG A 448 -21.34 24.08 7.18
N VAL A 449 -20.89 23.71 5.98
CA VAL A 449 -20.55 22.33 5.60
C VAL A 449 -19.07 22.23 5.29
N VAL A 450 -18.39 21.32 5.98
CA VAL A 450 -16.99 20.96 5.79
C VAL A 450 -16.92 19.60 5.11
N SER A 451 -16.31 19.55 3.92
CA SER A 451 -15.87 18.28 3.33
C SER A 451 -14.52 17.93 3.94
N MET A 452 -14.38 16.72 4.49
CA MET A 452 -13.15 16.25 5.14
C MET A 452 -12.66 14.94 4.50
N PRO A 453 -12.26 14.94 3.21
CA PRO A 453 -11.84 13.72 2.53
C PRO A 453 -10.64 13.04 3.19
N SER A 454 -9.77 13.77 3.90
CA SER A 454 -8.64 13.18 4.63
C SER A 454 -8.40 13.84 6.00
N THR A 455 -8.78 13.13 7.06
CA THR A 455 -8.57 13.55 8.45
C THR A 455 -7.08 13.69 8.77
N ASN A 456 -6.25 12.74 8.33
CA ASN A 456 -4.81 12.74 8.59
C ASN A 456 -4.11 13.99 8.02
N LEU A 457 -4.50 14.41 6.82
CA LEU A 457 -3.97 15.62 6.20
C LEU A 457 -4.52 16.89 6.84
N PHE A 458 -5.80 16.92 7.20
CA PHE A 458 -6.40 18.05 7.90
C PHE A 458 -5.72 18.28 9.26
N ASP A 459 -5.46 17.20 9.99
CA ASP A 459 -4.78 17.25 11.29
C ASP A 459 -3.34 17.77 11.20
N ALA A 460 -2.66 17.51 10.07
CA ALA A 460 -1.30 17.96 9.81
C ALA A 460 -1.22 19.45 9.40
N GLN A 461 -2.35 20.11 9.17
CA GLN A 461 -2.37 21.53 8.85
C GLN A 461 -2.02 22.40 10.06
N ASP A 462 -1.52 23.59 9.77
CA ASP A 462 -1.27 24.61 10.78
C ASP A 462 -2.55 24.95 11.56
N GLU A 463 -2.38 25.41 12.80
CA GLU A 463 -3.50 25.72 13.71
C GLU A 463 -4.43 26.81 13.14
N ALA A 464 -3.88 27.82 12.44
CA ALA A 464 -4.67 28.89 11.87
C ALA A 464 -5.61 28.39 10.78
N TYR A 465 -5.14 27.47 9.93
CA TYR A 465 -5.99 26.82 8.93
C TYR A 465 -7.08 25.96 9.57
N ARG A 466 -6.72 25.11 10.55
CA ARG A 466 -7.70 24.27 11.26
C ARG A 466 -8.77 25.11 11.95
N GLU A 467 -8.39 26.23 12.57
CA GLU A 467 -9.32 27.18 13.18
C GLU A 467 -10.21 27.88 12.13
N SER A 468 -9.68 28.18 10.94
CA SER A 468 -10.48 28.78 9.85
C SER A 468 -11.59 27.86 9.34
N VAL A 469 -11.38 26.53 9.39
CA VAL A 469 -12.34 25.51 8.94
C VAL A 469 -13.29 25.11 10.07
N LEU A 470 -12.75 24.80 11.24
CA LEU A 470 -13.48 24.37 12.45
C LEU A 470 -13.23 25.33 13.63
N PRO A 471 -13.78 26.56 13.61
CA PRO A 471 -13.56 27.54 14.67
C PRO A 471 -13.91 26.99 16.04
N SER A 472 -12.98 27.10 16.99
CA SER A 472 -13.13 26.69 18.39
C SER A 472 -14.37 27.30 19.07
N ALA A 473 -14.75 28.50 18.66
CA ALA A 473 -15.96 29.19 19.13
C ALA A 473 -17.27 28.48 18.74
N VAL A 474 -17.29 27.69 17.66
CA VAL A 474 -18.48 26.98 17.19
C VAL A 474 -18.40 25.52 17.64
N THR A 475 -18.93 25.25 18.84
CA THR A 475 -18.92 23.91 19.45
C THR A 475 -20.08 23.01 19.02
N LYS A 476 -21.07 23.57 18.32
CA LYS A 476 -22.23 22.83 17.79
C LYS A 476 -21.85 22.20 16.46
N ARG A 477 -21.41 20.95 16.51
CA ARG A 477 -20.85 20.24 15.36
C ARG A 477 -21.54 18.90 15.18
N VAL A 478 -21.84 18.54 13.93
CA VAL A 478 -22.40 17.24 13.58
C VAL A 478 -21.50 16.57 12.55
N ALA A 479 -20.97 15.38 12.85
CA ALA A 479 -20.26 14.57 11.87
C ALA A 479 -21.23 13.61 11.17
N VAL A 480 -21.05 13.37 9.86
CA VAL A 480 -21.87 12.45 9.06
C VAL A 480 -20.95 11.58 8.22
N GLU A 481 -20.89 10.29 8.55
CA GLU A 481 -20.10 9.28 7.81
C GLU A 481 -20.72 7.90 7.98
N ALA A 482 -20.88 7.15 6.89
CA ALA A 482 -21.32 5.77 6.92
C ALA A 482 -20.21 4.82 7.43
N GLY A 483 -19.88 4.94 8.71
CA GLY A 483 -18.89 4.13 9.43
C GLY A 483 -18.95 4.38 10.95
N VAL A 484 -18.03 3.76 11.69
CA VAL A 484 -17.98 3.87 13.16
C VAL A 484 -17.76 5.30 13.65
N THR A 485 -18.35 5.63 14.80
CA THR A 485 -18.43 7.00 15.31
C THR A 485 -17.20 7.47 16.09
N ASP A 486 -16.44 6.55 16.71
CA ASP A 486 -15.43 6.89 17.73
C ASP A 486 -14.40 7.94 17.30
N GLY A 487 -13.91 7.88 16.05
CA GLY A 487 -12.92 8.83 15.54
C GLY A 487 -13.45 10.25 15.40
N TRP A 488 -14.77 10.43 15.27
CA TRP A 488 -15.40 11.72 15.03
C TRP A 488 -15.49 12.60 16.27
N TRP A 489 -15.46 12.02 17.47
CA TRP A 489 -15.44 12.78 18.73
C TRP A 489 -14.28 13.77 18.80
N LYS A 490 -13.16 13.49 18.13
CA LYS A 490 -12.03 14.41 17.98
C LYS A 490 -12.43 15.76 17.37
N TYR A 491 -13.37 15.77 16.43
CA TYR A 491 -13.76 16.97 15.68
C TYR A 491 -15.03 17.61 16.22
N VAL A 492 -15.98 16.81 16.71
CA VAL A 492 -17.28 17.32 17.19
C VAL A 492 -17.27 17.69 18.68
N GLY A 493 -16.34 17.12 19.46
CA GLY A 493 -16.23 17.36 20.90
C GLY A 493 -17.45 16.87 21.69
N THR A 494 -17.53 17.24 22.97
CA THR A 494 -18.59 16.78 23.89
C THR A 494 -19.95 17.45 23.65
N ASN A 495 -19.97 18.56 22.91
CA ASN A 495 -21.19 19.33 22.61
C ASN A 495 -21.77 19.03 21.22
N GLY A 496 -21.13 18.13 20.47
CA GLY A 496 -21.54 17.74 19.15
C GLY A 496 -22.35 16.44 19.11
N LYS A 497 -22.67 16.01 17.89
CA LYS A 497 -23.35 14.75 17.60
C LYS A 497 -22.74 14.09 16.36
N ILE A 498 -23.02 12.80 16.17
CA ILE A 498 -22.49 12.03 15.05
C ILE A 498 -23.64 11.21 14.46
N VAL A 499 -23.81 11.30 13.14
CA VAL A 499 -24.62 10.38 12.34
C VAL A 499 -23.65 9.38 11.73
N GLY A 500 -23.55 8.22 12.36
CA GLY A 500 -22.70 7.11 11.94
C GLY A 500 -23.32 5.76 12.29
N LEU A 501 -22.54 4.68 12.19
CA LEU A 501 -23.02 3.32 12.33
C LEU A 501 -22.05 2.47 13.16
N ASP A 502 -22.45 2.15 14.41
CA ASP A 502 -21.66 1.37 15.38
C ASP A 502 -22.13 -0.09 15.50
N ARG A 503 -22.62 -0.65 14.39
CA ARG A 503 -23.01 -2.07 14.25
C ARG A 503 -22.76 -2.51 12.81
N PHE A 504 -22.73 -3.82 12.58
CA PHE A 504 -22.68 -4.36 11.24
C PHE A 504 -23.93 -3.96 10.42
N GLY A 505 -23.76 -3.93 9.10
CA GLY A 505 -24.84 -3.66 8.17
C GLY A 505 -25.76 -4.87 7.95
N GLU A 506 -26.54 -4.84 6.87
CA GLU A 506 -27.52 -5.88 6.52
C GLU A 506 -27.52 -6.14 5.01
N SER A 507 -28.01 -7.29 4.56
CA SER A 507 -28.20 -7.56 3.13
C SER A 507 -29.54 -6.98 2.65
N ALA A 508 -29.50 -5.83 1.97
CA ALA A 508 -30.65 -5.22 1.31
C ALA A 508 -30.17 -4.21 0.24
N PRO A 509 -31.05 -3.69 -0.63
CA PRO A 509 -30.70 -2.61 -1.55
C PRO A 509 -30.16 -1.38 -0.81
N ALA A 510 -29.09 -0.78 -1.32
CA ALA A 510 -28.37 0.32 -0.66
C ALA A 510 -29.30 1.44 -0.16
N GLY A 511 -30.25 1.91 -0.98
CA GLY A 511 -31.19 2.97 -0.59
C GLY A 511 -32.07 2.60 0.62
N GLN A 512 -32.39 1.32 0.81
CA GLN A 512 -33.12 0.86 2.01
C GLN A 512 -32.19 0.85 3.23
N LEU A 513 -30.95 0.39 3.07
CA LEU A 513 -29.96 0.39 4.15
C LEU A 513 -29.66 1.81 4.64
N PHE A 514 -29.39 2.76 3.74
CA PHE A 514 -29.17 4.16 4.10
C PHE A 514 -30.35 4.72 4.91
N LYS A 515 -31.58 4.41 4.52
CA LYS A 515 -32.78 4.84 5.26
C LYS A 515 -32.89 4.17 6.63
N GLU A 516 -32.74 2.86 6.69
CA GLU A 516 -32.85 2.06 7.92
C GLU A 516 -31.81 2.48 8.97
N PHE A 517 -30.58 2.73 8.53
CA PHE A 517 -29.48 3.16 9.40
C PHE A 517 -29.45 4.67 9.66
N GLY A 518 -30.46 5.42 9.21
CA GLY A 518 -30.60 6.83 9.55
C GLY A 518 -29.70 7.78 8.76
N PHE A 519 -29.11 7.36 7.64
CA PHE A 519 -28.41 8.23 6.71
C PHE A 519 -29.42 8.90 5.77
N THR A 520 -30.20 9.81 6.36
CA THR A 520 -31.27 10.57 5.71
C THR A 520 -31.10 12.05 6.03
N VAL A 521 -31.59 12.93 5.15
CA VAL A 521 -31.51 14.38 5.35
C VAL A 521 -32.25 14.77 6.63
N GLU A 522 -33.41 14.17 6.87
CA GLU A 522 -34.24 14.40 8.04
C GLU A 522 -33.52 14.06 9.35
N ASN A 523 -32.78 12.94 9.37
CA ASN A 523 -32.02 12.56 10.56
C ASN A 523 -30.81 13.46 10.77
N VAL A 524 -30.12 13.91 9.71
CA VAL A 524 -29.02 14.88 9.84
C VAL A 524 -29.55 16.20 10.40
N ILE A 525 -30.66 16.72 9.88
CA ILE A 525 -31.34 17.92 10.40
C ILE A 525 -31.68 17.76 11.87
N LYS A 526 -32.27 16.62 12.26
CA LYS A 526 -32.59 16.32 13.67
C LYS A 526 -31.36 16.38 14.58
N HIS A 527 -30.20 15.87 14.13
CA HIS A 527 -28.96 15.92 14.92
C HIS A 527 -28.41 17.34 15.02
N VAL A 528 -28.54 18.15 13.97
CA VAL A 528 -28.16 19.57 14.01
C VAL A 528 -29.09 20.36 14.94
N GLU A 529 -30.40 20.20 14.81
CA GLU A 529 -31.39 20.86 15.68
C GLU A 529 -31.22 20.45 17.15
N ALA A 530 -30.75 19.24 17.44
CA ALA A 530 -30.48 18.78 18.81
C ALA A 530 -29.24 19.40 19.46
N VAL A 531 -28.31 19.97 18.67
CA VAL A 531 -27.14 20.67 19.20
C VAL A 531 -27.32 22.19 19.23
N LEU A 532 -28.21 22.76 18.42
CA LEU A 532 -28.59 24.17 18.46
C LEU A 532 -29.34 24.51 19.74
#